data_AF-A0A6J7KJ50-F1
#
_entry.id   AF-A0A6J7KJ50-F1
#
_cell.length_a   1.000
_cell.length_b   1.000
_cell.length_c   1.000
_cell.angle_alpha   90.00
_cell.angle_beta   90.00
_cell.angle_gamma   90.00
#
_symmetry.space_group_name_H-M   'P 1'
#
loop_
_entity.id
_entity.type
_entity.pdbx_description
1 polymer ?
#
loop_
_entity_poly.entity_id
_entity_poly.type
_entity_poly.pdbx_seq_one_letter_code
_entity_poly.pdbx_strand_id
1 'polypeptide(L)'
;MIVDALSKIENTNHPGNVIDLILVALVRAAIVVAPAEVAGAPFIRSEDLGARTATQNQISALNDARLRLKLANRANDGFYSVFFLRKISKLFTWLAVRLKMTPNQVTLISFAIGLLSAYEFSKGNFWSIFIGAVLLQLSIIIDCVDGELARYTRQFSQLGAWLDAITDRIKEYLVFFALAYGAAKNGRDLWIPAIGMMLFQTFRHLSDYNFARINKIRSSHLEPIDFNLKNDGFVSIEREKKTRFEYWSKKALQFPIGERWLVISASSVIGGAAFTFTIMPILSLISIALVFRGRVVKTITWPRSRVNVNLIDDQLDSVKSKNSTNRFDWLVPSMLRLLEGAILIELAFITEIDRSVIFLLLFAILFNHYDNMYRALQGERKPIWLSVAGGFIFGRLFVIALWIWLGWSLTILVYYFSALFFVISSIQWVLSRNTKVN
;
A
#
# COMPACT_ATOMS: atom_id res chain seq x y z
N MET A 1 -31.02 5.16 1.70
CA MET A 1 -30.64 3.96 2.48
C MET A 1 -30.75 4.21 3.97
N ILE A 2 -29.96 5.11 4.57
CA ILE A 2 -30.05 5.43 6.01
C ILE A 2 -31.45 5.95 6.38
N VAL A 3 -31.93 7.00 5.72
CA VAL A 3 -33.26 7.59 5.98
C VAL A 3 -34.37 6.56 5.80
N ASP A 4 -34.31 5.76 4.73
CA ASP A 4 -35.27 4.68 4.47
C ASP A 4 -35.28 3.63 5.60
N ALA A 5 -34.12 3.17 6.06
CA ALA A 5 -34.01 2.24 7.17
C ALA A 5 -34.59 2.80 8.48
N LEU A 6 -34.37 4.10 8.75
CA LEU A 6 -34.89 4.76 9.94
C LEU A 6 -36.40 5.04 9.85
N SER A 7 -36.92 5.44 8.69
CA SER A 7 -38.36 5.67 8.50
C SER A 7 -39.21 4.42 8.72
N LYS A 8 -38.65 3.24 8.42
CA LYS A 8 -39.32 1.94 8.65
C LYS A 8 -39.49 1.60 10.13
N ILE A 9 -38.72 2.23 11.02
CA ILE A 9 -38.76 1.99 12.47
C ILE A 9 -39.34 3.14 13.29
N GLU A 10 -39.56 4.31 12.68
CA GLU A 10 -39.99 5.54 13.38
C GLU A 10 -41.27 5.35 14.21
N ASN A 11 -42.21 4.54 13.72
CA ASN A 11 -43.50 4.28 14.37
C ASN A 11 -43.55 2.93 15.10
N THR A 12 -42.40 2.30 15.34
CA THR A 12 -42.35 1.01 16.02
C THR A 12 -42.25 1.22 17.53
N ASN A 13 -43.23 0.74 18.30
CA ASN A 13 -43.33 0.90 19.76
C ASN A 13 -42.36 -0.02 20.55
N HIS A 14 -41.11 -0.14 20.11
CA HIS A 14 -40.13 -0.98 20.79
C HIS A 14 -39.58 -0.28 22.05
N PRO A 15 -39.54 -0.97 23.20
CA PRO A 15 -38.93 -0.43 24.41
C PRO A 15 -37.40 -0.42 24.28
N GLY A 16 -36.76 0.66 24.72
CA GLY A 16 -35.30 0.75 24.75
C GLY A 16 -34.78 2.16 24.54
N ASN A 17 -33.45 2.30 24.52
CA ASN A 17 -32.83 3.57 24.21
C ASN A 17 -32.80 3.79 22.69
N VAL A 18 -33.15 5.01 22.27
CA VAL A 18 -33.22 5.41 20.86
C VAL A 18 -31.92 5.13 20.10
N ILE A 19 -30.75 5.37 20.71
CA ILE A 19 -29.45 5.16 20.04
C ILE A 19 -29.22 3.68 19.76
N ASP A 20 -29.60 2.80 20.69
CA ASP A 20 -29.44 1.35 20.52
C ASP A 20 -30.40 0.83 19.44
N LEU A 21 -31.63 1.33 19.41
CA LEU A 21 -32.62 1.01 18.38
C LEU A 21 -32.18 1.49 17.00
N ILE A 22 -31.61 2.69 16.90
CA ILE A 22 -31.01 3.21 15.66
C ILE A 22 -29.86 2.29 15.21
N LEU A 23 -28.96 1.91 16.12
CA LEU A 23 -27.84 1.03 15.79
C LEU A 23 -28.36 -0.32 15.25
N VAL A 24 -29.34 -0.93 15.93
CA VAL A 24 -29.96 -2.18 15.50
C VAL A 24 -30.61 -2.02 14.13
N ALA A 25 -31.35 -0.93 13.88
CA ALA A 25 -32.00 -0.68 12.60
C ALA A 25 -31.01 -0.53 11.46
N LEU A 26 -29.92 0.22 11.67
CA LEU A 26 -28.88 0.39 10.66
C LEU A 26 -28.17 -0.95 10.37
N VAL A 27 -27.77 -1.68 11.41
CA VAL A 27 -27.09 -2.98 11.24
C VAL A 27 -27.99 -3.99 10.54
N ARG A 28 -29.28 -4.06 10.91
CA ARG A 28 -30.26 -4.96 10.29
C ARG A 28 -30.63 -4.56 8.87
N ALA A 29 -30.57 -3.28 8.53
CA ALA A 29 -30.67 -2.83 7.15
C ALA A 29 -29.39 -3.10 6.33
N ALA A 30 -28.44 -3.90 6.86
CA ALA A 30 -27.13 -4.17 6.27
C ALA A 30 -26.31 -2.90 5.98
N ILE A 31 -26.58 -1.82 6.71
CA ILE A 31 -25.81 -0.57 6.61
C ILE A 31 -24.56 -0.75 7.47
N VAL A 32 -23.40 -0.54 6.85
CA VAL A 32 -22.11 -0.66 7.53
C VAL A 32 -21.99 0.42 8.60
N VAL A 33 -22.10 0.03 9.87
CA VAL A 33 -21.78 0.86 11.02
C VAL A 33 -20.38 0.51 11.49
N ALA A 34 -19.49 1.51 11.54
CA ALA A 34 -18.13 1.33 12.04
C ALA A 34 -18.00 2.00 13.41
N PRO A 35 -17.35 1.35 14.40
CA PRO A 35 -17.04 2.01 15.65
C PRO A 35 -16.07 3.16 15.38
N ALA A 36 -16.43 4.36 15.81
CA ALA A 36 -15.51 5.48 15.88
C ALA A 36 -14.80 5.41 17.25
N GLU A 37 -13.51 5.06 17.26
CA GLU A 37 -12.72 5.19 18.49
C GLU A 37 -12.62 6.68 18.83
N VAL A 38 -13.32 7.11 19.88
CA VAL A 38 -13.14 8.43 20.49
C VAL A 38 -11.87 8.39 21.36
N ALA A 39 -10.73 8.05 20.73
CA ALA A 39 -9.49 7.80 21.44
C ALA A 39 -8.91 9.11 22.00
N GLY A 40 -9.21 9.39 23.26
CA GLY A 40 -8.58 10.48 24.02
C GLY A 40 -9.44 11.70 24.29
N ALA A 41 -10.73 11.68 23.93
CA ALA A 41 -11.71 12.60 24.52
C ALA A 41 -12.62 11.80 25.47
N PRO A 42 -12.99 12.34 26.65
CA PRO A 42 -13.91 11.68 27.55
C PRO A 42 -15.30 11.68 26.93
N PHE A 43 -16.00 10.57 27.08
CA PHE A 43 -17.37 10.39 26.60
C PHE A 43 -18.16 9.69 27.70
N ILE A 44 -19.43 10.05 27.83
CA ILE A 44 -20.34 9.43 28.77
C ILE A 44 -21.72 9.31 28.15
N ARG A 45 -22.41 8.22 28.51
CA ARG A 45 -23.85 8.05 28.30
C ARG A 45 -24.46 7.83 29.67
N SER A 46 -25.08 8.87 30.23
CA SER A 46 -25.68 8.85 31.57
C SER A 46 -26.88 9.78 31.64
N GLU A 47 -27.91 9.39 32.39
CA GLU A 47 -29.06 10.24 32.71
C GLU A 47 -28.70 11.30 33.75
N ASP A 48 -27.69 11.03 34.58
CA ASP A 48 -27.17 11.96 35.58
C ASP A 48 -26.61 13.23 34.93
N LEU A 49 -27.21 14.36 35.29
CA LEU A 49 -26.79 15.69 34.84
C LEU A 49 -25.41 16.06 35.38
N GLY A 50 -25.07 15.63 36.60
CA GLY A 50 -23.77 15.89 37.22
C GLY A 50 -22.65 15.26 36.42
N ALA A 51 -22.75 13.95 36.14
CA ALA A 51 -21.78 13.23 35.33
C ALA A 51 -21.65 13.77 33.90
N ARG A 52 -22.74 14.21 33.27
CA ARG A 52 -22.70 14.88 31.94
C ARG A 52 -21.97 16.21 32.00
N THR A 53 -22.25 17.04 33.01
CA THR A 53 -21.61 18.35 33.20
C THR A 53 -20.11 18.19 33.49
N ALA A 54 -19.73 17.22 34.33
CA ALA A 54 -18.33 16.90 34.59
C ALA A 54 -17.58 16.49 33.32
N THR A 55 -18.20 15.64 32.49
CA THR A 55 -17.62 15.21 31.20
C THR A 55 -17.50 16.38 30.23
N GLN A 56 -18.51 17.25 30.16
CA GLN A 56 -18.48 18.47 29.33
C GLN A 56 -17.33 19.41 29.72
N ASN A 57 -17.09 19.58 31.03
CA ASN A 57 -15.96 20.37 31.53
C ASN A 57 -14.62 19.74 31.14
N GLN A 58 -14.50 18.41 31.23
CA GLN A 58 -13.30 17.71 30.78
C GLN A 58 -13.06 17.88 29.28
N ILE A 59 -14.11 17.77 28.44
CA ILE A 59 -14.01 18.02 26.99
C ILE A 59 -13.52 19.44 26.73
N SER A 60 -14.11 20.43 27.42
CA SER A 60 -13.77 21.85 27.24
C SER A 60 -12.32 22.17 27.65
N ALA A 61 -11.75 21.40 28.57
CA ALA A 61 -10.36 21.52 29.00
C ALA A 61 -9.35 20.81 28.06
N LEU A 62 -9.81 20.07 27.04
CA LEU A 62 -8.92 19.38 26.12
C LEU A 62 -8.18 20.35 25.22
N ASN A 63 -6.91 20.04 24.98
CA ASN A 63 -6.16 20.67 23.91
C ASN A 63 -6.47 19.95 22.58
N ASP A 64 -7.36 20.55 21.79
CA ASP A 64 -7.79 20.05 20.48
C ASP A 64 -6.62 19.72 19.55
N ALA A 65 -5.59 20.56 19.52
CA ALA A 65 -4.41 20.33 18.68
C ALA A 65 -3.67 19.06 19.13
N ARG A 66 -3.48 18.87 20.43
CA ARG A 66 -2.83 17.65 20.96
C ARG A 66 -3.68 16.41 20.72
N LEU A 67 -5.00 16.51 20.86
CA LEU A 67 -5.93 15.42 20.60
C LEU A 67 -5.91 15.01 19.13
N ARG A 68 -5.99 15.97 18.19
CA ARG A 68 -5.92 15.71 16.75
C ARG A 68 -4.60 15.03 16.37
N LEU A 69 -3.48 15.44 16.94
CA LEU A 69 -2.19 14.79 16.70
C LEU A 69 -2.15 13.35 17.24
N LYS A 70 -2.84 13.07 18.35
CA LYS A 70 -2.97 11.71 18.88
C LYS A 70 -3.82 10.83 17.97
N LEU A 71 -4.91 11.38 17.42
CA LEU A 71 -5.83 10.71 16.49
C LEU A 71 -5.27 10.56 15.07
N ALA A 72 -4.22 11.32 14.72
CA ALA A 72 -3.57 11.27 13.41
C ALA A 72 -2.75 9.97 13.17
N ASN A 73 -2.68 9.06 14.11
CA ASN A 73 -2.03 7.76 13.93
C ASN A 73 -2.89 6.82 13.07
N ARG A 74 -2.25 6.04 12.19
CA ARG A 74 -2.94 5.02 11.41
C ARG A 74 -3.18 3.78 12.27
N ALA A 75 -4.41 3.30 12.32
CA ALA A 75 -4.83 2.22 13.23
C ALA A 75 -4.18 0.84 12.94
N ASN A 76 -3.67 0.62 11.72
CA ASN A 76 -3.25 -0.72 11.28
C ASN A 76 -1.77 -0.81 10.89
N ASP A 77 -0.94 0.06 11.46
CA ASP A 77 0.50 0.14 11.16
C ASP A 77 1.30 -1.11 11.55
N GLY A 78 2.51 -1.21 10.97
CA GLY A 78 3.50 -2.24 11.31
C GLY A 78 4.09 -2.07 12.71
N PHE A 79 4.75 -3.12 13.18
CA PHE A 79 5.47 -3.11 14.46
C PHE A 79 6.50 -1.98 14.51
N TYR A 80 7.38 -1.89 13.52
CA TYR A 80 8.45 -0.89 13.51
C TYR A 80 7.89 0.53 13.44
N SER A 81 6.82 0.72 12.65
CA SER A 81 6.15 2.01 12.54
C SER A 81 5.60 2.46 13.88
N VAL A 82 4.86 1.60 14.60
CA VAL A 82 4.20 1.98 15.85
C VAL A 82 5.19 2.24 16.98
N PHE A 83 6.21 1.40 17.13
CA PHE A 83 7.12 1.48 18.27
C PHE A 83 8.28 2.45 18.08
N PHE A 84 8.65 2.77 16.83
CA PHE A 84 9.78 3.63 16.51
C PHE A 84 9.37 4.83 15.67
N LEU A 85 8.94 4.61 14.42
CA LEU A 85 8.71 5.71 13.46
C LEU A 85 7.71 6.73 13.97
N ARG A 86 6.55 6.29 14.47
CA ARG A 86 5.45 7.14 14.98
C ARG A 86 5.81 7.97 16.20
N LYS A 87 6.85 7.59 16.95
CA LYS A 87 7.33 8.40 18.08
C LYS A 87 8.12 9.60 17.59
N ILE A 88 8.89 9.41 16.52
CA ILE A 88 9.78 10.42 15.95
C ILE A 88 9.00 11.30 14.96
N SER A 89 8.18 10.71 14.08
CA SER A 89 7.39 11.44 13.07
C SER A 89 6.52 12.52 13.69
N LYS A 90 5.92 12.28 14.86
CA LYS A 90 5.08 13.27 15.55
C LYS A 90 5.78 14.59 15.85
N LEU A 91 7.09 14.57 16.12
CA LEU A 91 7.88 15.78 16.30
C LEU A 91 7.93 16.59 15.00
N PHE A 92 8.17 15.91 13.88
CA PHE A 92 8.17 16.50 12.55
C PHE A 92 6.77 16.92 12.10
N THR A 93 5.71 16.18 12.46
CA THR A 93 4.31 16.55 12.19
C THR A 93 3.95 17.85 12.90
N TRP A 94 4.34 18.01 14.16
CA TRP A 94 4.15 19.26 14.87
C TRP A 94 4.87 20.43 14.17
N LEU A 95 6.10 20.21 13.70
CA LEU A 95 6.85 21.23 12.97
C LEU A 95 6.18 21.57 11.63
N ALA A 96 5.76 20.56 10.87
CA ALA A 96 5.07 20.75 9.59
C ALA A 96 3.75 21.51 9.74
N VAL A 97 2.99 21.24 10.82
CA VAL A 97 1.79 22.01 11.17
C VAL A 97 2.14 23.48 11.46
N ARG A 98 3.20 23.74 12.23
CA ARG A 98 3.66 25.12 12.52
C ARG A 98 4.12 25.87 11.27
N LEU A 99 4.78 25.17 10.35
CA LEU A 99 5.25 25.69 9.07
C LEU A 99 4.13 25.77 8.01
N LYS A 100 2.89 25.38 8.34
CA LYS A 100 1.73 25.35 7.42
C LYS A 100 2.01 24.58 6.13
N MET A 101 2.77 23.49 6.22
CA MET A 101 3.08 22.65 5.07
C MET A 101 1.84 21.87 4.62
N THR A 102 1.81 21.51 3.34
CA THR A 102 0.80 20.59 2.79
C THR A 102 1.30 19.14 2.85
N PRO A 103 0.42 18.13 2.92
CA PRO A 103 0.82 16.73 2.88
C PRO A 103 1.70 16.40 1.67
N ASN A 104 1.34 16.88 0.48
CA ASN A 104 2.11 16.63 -0.75
C ASN A 104 3.53 17.22 -0.70
N GLN A 105 3.73 18.39 -0.06
CA GLN A 105 5.08 18.94 0.12
C GLN A 105 5.93 18.03 1.01
N VAL A 106 5.35 17.49 2.08
CA VAL A 106 6.03 16.55 2.97
C VAL A 106 6.40 15.26 2.23
N THR A 107 5.48 14.71 1.42
CA THR A 107 5.76 13.55 0.54
C THR A 107 6.94 13.83 -0.40
N LEU A 108 6.99 15.01 -1.04
CA LEU A 108 8.09 15.39 -1.92
C LEU A 108 9.43 15.55 -1.19
N ILE A 109 9.42 16.03 0.05
CA ILE A 109 10.63 16.11 0.88
C ILE A 109 11.10 14.70 1.28
N SER A 110 10.19 13.84 1.74
CA SER A 110 10.47 12.40 1.98
C SER A 110 11.10 11.76 0.74
N PHE A 111 10.54 12.06 -0.44
CA PHE A 111 11.04 11.57 -1.72
C PHE A 111 12.46 12.07 -2.02
N ALA A 112 12.72 13.37 -1.89
CA ALA A 112 14.05 13.94 -2.10
C ALA A 112 15.11 13.32 -1.17
N ILE A 113 14.78 13.12 0.11
CA ILE A 113 15.66 12.44 1.07
C ILE A 113 15.92 10.98 0.64
N GLY A 114 14.89 10.29 0.14
CA GLY A 114 15.03 8.94 -0.41
C GLY A 114 15.94 8.87 -1.64
N LEU A 115 15.90 9.88 -2.52
CA LEU A 115 16.83 10.00 -3.66
C LEU A 115 18.27 10.22 -3.19
N LEU A 116 18.48 11.06 -2.18
CA LEU A 116 19.80 11.27 -1.57
C LEU A 116 20.31 9.97 -0.93
N SER A 117 19.44 9.21 -0.26
CA SER A 117 19.78 7.89 0.28
C SER A 117 20.28 6.93 -0.82
N ALA A 118 19.53 6.81 -1.92
CA ALA A 118 19.94 5.99 -3.06
C ALA A 118 21.27 6.49 -3.67
N TYR A 119 21.46 7.80 -3.80
CA TYR A 119 22.72 8.37 -4.27
C TYR A 119 23.90 7.96 -3.38
N GLU A 120 23.77 8.04 -2.06
CA GLU A 120 24.82 7.61 -1.13
C GLU A 120 25.12 6.11 -1.21
N PHE A 121 24.09 5.25 -1.30
CA PHE A 121 24.29 3.81 -1.52
C PHE A 121 25.07 3.50 -2.82
N SER A 122 24.88 4.31 -3.87
CA SER A 122 25.51 4.12 -5.19
C SER A 122 27.03 4.33 -5.19
N LYS A 123 27.59 4.91 -4.13
CA LYS A 123 29.04 5.12 -3.98
C LYS A 123 29.77 3.86 -3.52
N GLY A 124 29.09 2.91 -2.88
CA GLY A 124 29.62 1.57 -2.58
C GLY A 124 30.64 1.46 -1.44
N ASN A 125 31.05 2.55 -0.79
CA ASN A 125 31.93 2.52 0.39
C ASN A 125 31.13 2.53 1.69
N PHE A 126 31.76 2.09 2.80
CA PHE A 126 31.09 1.92 4.10
C PHE A 126 30.39 3.20 4.60
N TRP A 127 31.08 4.34 4.61
CA TRP A 127 30.51 5.59 5.13
C TRP A 127 29.33 6.08 4.28
N SER A 128 29.40 5.91 2.97
CA SER A 128 28.29 6.28 2.09
C SER A 128 27.11 5.33 2.28
N ILE A 129 27.35 4.02 2.50
CA ILE A 129 26.30 3.06 2.86
C ILE A 129 25.67 3.42 4.21
N PHE A 130 26.48 3.80 5.21
CA PHE A 130 25.98 4.22 6.52
C PHE A 130 25.11 5.47 6.43
N ILE A 131 25.58 6.52 5.74
CA ILE A 131 24.81 7.74 5.52
C ILE A 131 23.54 7.42 4.71
N GLY A 132 23.64 6.60 3.66
CA GLY A 132 22.50 6.13 2.87
C GLY A 132 21.46 5.43 3.75
N ALA A 133 21.88 4.57 4.66
CA ALA A 133 21.01 3.86 5.59
C ALA A 133 20.31 4.82 6.58
N VAL A 134 21.02 5.83 7.10
CA VAL A 134 20.46 6.88 7.97
C VAL A 134 19.46 7.74 7.20
N LEU A 135 19.79 8.17 5.98
CA LEU A 135 18.89 8.93 5.12
C LEU A 135 17.64 8.13 4.75
N LEU A 136 17.76 6.81 4.54
CA LEU A 136 16.62 5.94 4.27
C LEU A 136 15.65 5.92 5.46
N GLN A 137 16.20 5.83 6.68
CA GLN A 137 15.40 5.90 7.91
C GLN A 137 14.78 7.27 8.12
N LEU A 138 15.50 8.35 7.81
CA LEU A 138 14.94 9.70 7.85
C LEU A 138 13.80 9.87 6.84
N SER A 139 13.98 9.37 5.61
CA SER A 139 12.94 9.42 4.57
C SER A 139 11.64 8.78 5.06
N ILE A 140 11.66 7.55 5.60
CA ILE A 140 10.44 6.88 6.09
C ILE A 140 9.82 7.54 7.34
N ILE A 141 10.63 8.21 8.17
CA ILE A 141 10.12 9.01 9.29
C ILE A 141 9.32 10.20 8.75
N ILE A 142 9.86 10.93 7.77
CA ILE A 142 9.18 12.07 7.13
C ILE A 142 7.98 11.60 6.29
N ASP A 143 8.06 10.43 5.67
CA ASP A 143 6.96 9.77 4.98
C ASP A 143 5.75 9.56 5.91
N CYS A 144 5.99 9.13 7.14
CA CYS A 144 4.91 8.98 8.13
C CYS A 144 4.20 10.31 8.45
N VAL A 145 4.88 11.45 8.28
CA VAL A 145 4.38 12.79 8.58
C VAL A 145 3.31 13.23 7.60
N ASP A 146 3.37 12.86 6.32
CA ASP A 146 2.39 13.33 5.33
C ASP A 146 0.97 12.85 5.66
N GLY A 147 0.83 11.58 6.04
CA GLY A 147 -0.44 10.97 6.39
C GLY A 147 -0.93 11.42 7.75
N GLU A 148 -0.01 11.68 8.70
CA GLU A 148 -0.35 12.31 9.97
C GLU A 148 -0.86 13.73 9.76
N LEU A 149 -0.18 14.52 8.93
CA LEU A 149 -0.55 15.89 8.58
C LEU A 149 -1.88 15.93 7.84
N ALA A 150 -2.11 15.03 6.88
CA ALA A 150 -3.37 14.88 6.17
C ALA A 150 -4.54 14.58 7.12
N ARG A 151 -4.34 13.67 8.09
CA ARG A 151 -5.35 13.37 9.12
C ARG A 151 -5.56 14.51 10.10
N TYR A 152 -4.49 15.20 10.48
CA TYR A 152 -4.52 16.33 11.40
C TYR A 152 -5.27 17.53 10.80
N THR A 153 -4.93 17.88 9.55
CA THR A 153 -5.52 19.02 8.81
C THR A 153 -6.83 18.66 8.10
N ARG A 154 -7.19 17.37 8.07
CA ARG A 154 -8.30 16.81 7.28
C ARG A 154 -8.17 17.06 5.76
N GLN A 155 -6.94 17.28 5.28
CA GLN A 155 -6.64 17.45 3.87
C GLN A 155 -6.30 16.10 3.24
N PHE A 156 -7.29 15.44 2.67
CA PHE A 156 -7.10 14.19 1.93
C PHE A 156 -7.29 14.44 0.44
N SER A 157 -6.45 13.81 -0.39
CA SER A 157 -6.63 13.83 -1.83
C SER A 157 -6.24 12.49 -2.45
N GLN A 158 -6.92 12.11 -3.53
CA GLN A 158 -6.57 10.91 -4.31
C GLN A 158 -5.19 11.06 -4.97
N LEU A 159 -4.84 12.28 -5.36
CA LEU A 159 -3.51 12.61 -5.88
C LEU A 159 -2.43 12.37 -4.84
N GLY A 160 -2.60 12.89 -3.62
CA GLY A 160 -1.66 12.67 -2.51
C GLY A 160 -1.49 11.20 -2.18
N ALA A 161 -2.59 10.44 -2.09
CA ALA A 161 -2.54 9.00 -1.85
C ALA A 161 -1.85 8.21 -2.98
N TRP A 162 -1.98 8.66 -4.22
CA TRP A 162 -1.26 8.06 -5.35
C TRP A 162 0.22 8.45 -5.34
N LEU A 163 0.55 9.71 -5.05
CA LEU A 163 1.92 10.22 -5.01
C LEU A 163 2.74 9.56 -3.90
N ASP A 164 2.19 9.50 -2.68
CA ASP A 164 2.75 8.78 -1.53
C ASP A 164 3.12 7.34 -1.94
N ALA A 165 2.11 6.62 -2.44
CA ALA A 165 2.28 5.22 -2.76
C ALA A 165 3.27 4.97 -3.91
N ILE A 166 3.30 5.82 -4.94
CA ILE A 166 4.23 5.71 -6.08
C ILE A 166 5.66 6.07 -5.66
N THR A 167 5.86 7.19 -4.94
CA THR A 167 7.19 7.60 -4.49
C THR A 167 7.83 6.55 -3.58
N ASP A 168 7.04 5.86 -2.76
CA ASP A 168 7.47 4.71 -1.97
C ASP A 168 8.02 3.55 -2.80
N ARG A 169 7.41 3.26 -3.95
CA ARG A 169 7.90 2.22 -4.86
C ARG A 169 9.19 2.66 -5.55
N ILE A 170 9.25 3.91 -6.00
CA ILE A 170 10.45 4.47 -6.63
C ILE A 170 11.63 4.42 -5.66
N LYS A 171 11.46 4.89 -4.41
CA LYS A 171 12.51 4.88 -3.38
C LYS A 171 13.06 3.46 -3.16
N GLU A 172 12.17 2.48 -2.97
CA GLU A 172 12.58 1.08 -2.72
C GLU A 172 13.39 0.50 -3.89
N TYR A 173 12.97 0.73 -5.13
CA TYR A 173 13.68 0.21 -6.31
C TYR A 173 14.96 0.97 -6.64
N LEU A 174 15.01 2.28 -6.39
CA LEU A 174 16.25 3.04 -6.52
C LEU A 174 17.29 2.62 -5.48
N VAL A 175 16.87 2.25 -4.27
CA VAL A 175 17.81 1.69 -3.27
C VAL A 175 18.36 0.34 -3.72
N PHE A 176 17.54 -0.53 -4.33
CA PHE A 176 18.03 -1.79 -4.91
C PHE A 176 19.01 -1.54 -6.05
N PHE A 177 18.67 -0.63 -6.97
CA PHE A 177 19.56 -0.21 -8.05
C PHE A 177 20.89 0.32 -7.50
N ALA A 178 20.83 1.24 -6.53
CA ALA A 178 22.00 1.87 -5.96
C ALA A 178 22.93 0.88 -5.23
N LEU A 179 22.36 -0.06 -4.47
CA LEU A 179 23.13 -1.11 -3.81
C LEU A 179 23.82 -2.04 -4.82
N ALA A 180 23.12 -2.44 -5.89
CA ALA A 180 23.69 -3.27 -6.96
C ALA A 180 24.78 -2.52 -7.72
N TYR A 181 24.52 -1.27 -8.10
CA TYR A 181 25.46 -0.41 -8.80
C TYR A 181 26.72 -0.09 -7.96
N GLY A 182 26.53 0.24 -6.68
CA GLY A 182 27.64 0.47 -5.75
C GLY A 182 28.48 -0.78 -5.51
N ALA A 183 27.86 -1.97 -5.47
CA ALA A 183 28.58 -3.24 -5.39
C ALA A 183 29.35 -3.57 -6.68
N ALA A 184 28.77 -3.28 -7.85
CA ALA A 184 29.39 -3.51 -9.15
C ALA A 184 30.68 -2.70 -9.33
N LYS A 185 30.73 -1.45 -8.82
CA LYS A 185 31.97 -0.64 -8.77
C LYS A 185 33.12 -1.31 -8.00
N ASN A 186 32.77 -2.16 -7.03
CA ASN A 186 33.72 -2.93 -6.24
C ASN A 186 33.92 -4.36 -6.78
N GLY A 187 33.55 -4.61 -8.05
CA GLY A 187 33.71 -5.90 -8.73
C GLY A 187 32.70 -6.99 -8.32
N ARG A 188 31.65 -6.65 -7.57
CA ARG A 188 30.61 -7.61 -7.17
C ARG A 188 29.33 -7.40 -7.97
N ASP A 189 29.03 -8.33 -8.87
CA ASP A 189 27.77 -8.30 -9.62
C ASP A 189 26.60 -8.82 -8.77
N LEU A 190 25.70 -7.90 -8.42
CA LEU A 190 24.48 -8.18 -7.65
C LEU A 190 23.21 -7.77 -8.41
N TRP A 191 23.28 -7.62 -9.74
CA TRP A 191 22.14 -7.19 -10.54
C TRP A 191 21.01 -8.21 -10.58
N ILE A 192 21.32 -9.51 -10.74
CA ILE A 192 20.30 -10.56 -10.74
C ILE A 192 19.53 -10.61 -9.41
N PRO A 193 20.18 -10.64 -8.23
CA PRO A 193 19.48 -10.50 -6.95
C PRO A 193 18.63 -9.24 -6.84
N ALA A 194 19.09 -8.10 -7.37
CA ALA A 194 18.33 -6.85 -7.34
C ALA A 194 17.06 -6.92 -8.21
N ILE A 195 17.16 -7.46 -9.43
CA ILE A 195 16.02 -7.72 -10.32
C ILE A 195 15.03 -8.69 -9.64
N GLY A 196 15.54 -9.77 -9.07
CA GLY A 196 14.74 -10.76 -8.34
C GLY A 196 14.00 -10.16 -7.14
N MET A 197 14.66 -9.31 -6.36
CA MET A 197 14.02 -8.60 -5.24
C MET A 197 12.92 -7.65 -5.71
N MET A 198 13.17 -6.86 -6.77
CA MET A 198 12.17 -5.97 -7.34
C MET A 198 10.92 -6.74 -7.81
N LEU A 199 11.13 -7.87 -8.48
CA LEU A 199 10.06 -8.74 -8.97
C LEU A 199 9.27 -9.39 -7.82
N PHE A 200 9.97 -9.95 -6.84
CA PHE A 200 9.36 -10.56 -5.65
C PHE A 200 8.52 -9.54 -4.88
N GLN A 201 9.06 -8.33 -4.68
CA GLN A 201 8.38 -7.25 -3.98
C GLN A 201 7.12 -6.79 -4.71
N THR A 202 7.16 -6.74 -6.05
CA THR A 202 5.99 -6.47 -6.89
C THR A 202 4.92 -7.53 -6.69
N PHE A 203 5.29 -8.80 -6.87
CA PHE A 203 4.37 -9.93 -6.73
C PHE A 203 3.65 -9.89 -5.39
N ARG A 204 4.40 -9.67 -4.32
CA ARG A 204 3.87 -9.59 -2.96
C ARG A 204 2.89 -8.42 -2.79
N HIS A 205 3.26 -7.21 -3.24
CA HIS A 205 2.40 -6.02 -3.06
C HIS A 205 1.09 -6.12 -3.82
N LEU A 206 1.12 -6.44 -5.12
CA LEU A 206 -0.09 -6.56 -5.92
C LEU A 206 -1.04 -7.58 -5.29
N SER A 207 -0.48 -8.72 -4.86
CA SER A 207 -1.23 -9.77 -4.17
C SER A 207 -1.84 -9.30 -2.85
N ASP A 208 -1.07 -8.55 -2.05
CA ASP A 208 -1.50 -7.98 -0.76
C ASP A 208 -2.68 -7.02 -0.93
N TYR A 209 -2.56 -6.05 -1.83
CA TYR A 209 -3.61 -5.06 -2.06
C TYR A 209 -4.87 -5.67 -2.68
N ASN A 210 -4.71 -6.53 -3.68
CA ASN A 210 -5.84 -7.18 -4.34
C ASN A 210 -6.59 -8.10 -3.37
N PHE A 211 -5.89 -8.94 -2.60
CA PHE A 211 -6.53 -9.78 -1.60
C PHE A 211 -7.26 -8.95 -0.54
N ALA A 212 -6.60 -7.92 0.01
CA ALA A 212 -7.21 -7.08 1.04
C ALA A 212 -8.47 -6.38 0.56
N ARG A 213 -8.46 -5.86 -0.68
CA ARG A 213 -9.62 -5.19 -1.28
C ARG A 213 -10.76 -6.16 -1.58
N ILE A 214 -10.48 -7.32 -2.18
CA ILE A 214 -11.50 -8.34 -2.43
C ILE A 214 -12.08 -8.87 -1.11
N ASN A 215 -11.23 -9.17 -0.12
CA ASN A 215 -11.69 -9.63 1.18
C ASN A 215 -12.60 -8.59 1.84
N LYS A 216 -12.25 -7.29 1.79
CA LYS A 216 -13.09 -6.22 2.31
C LYS A 216 -14.47 -6.19 1.63
N ILE A 217 -14.52 -6.26 0.30
CA ILE A 217 -15.79 -6.22 -0.45
C ILE A 217 -16.65 -7.45 -0.13
N ARG A 218 -16.03 -8.64 -0.08
CA ARG A 218 -16.73 -9.88 0.26
C ARG A 218 -17.19 -9.93 1.71
N SER A 219 -16.45 -9.32 2.64
CA SER A 219 -16.83 -9.28 4.06
C SER A 219 -17.81 -8.17 4.40
N SER A 220 -18.04 -7.21 3.49
CA SER A 220 -18.97 -6.10 3.72
C SER A 220 -20.38 -6.36 3.20
N HIS A 221 -20.61 -7.46 2.48
CA HIS A 221 -21.96 -7.82 2.03
C HIS A 221 -22.67 -8.61 3.12
N LEU A 222 -23.73 -8.03 3.68
CA LEU A 222 -24.64 -8.67 4.60
C LEU A 222 -26.05 -8.58 3.99
N GLU A 223 -26.84 -9.62 4.16
CA GLU A 223 -28.25 -9.57 3.77
C GLU A 223 -29.05 -8.78 4.83
N PRO A 224 -29.97 -7.89 4.42
CA PRO A 224 -30.85 -7.23 5.37
C PRO A 224 -31.69 -8.24 6.14
N ILE A 225 -31.88 -7.97 7.43
CA ILE A 225 -32.68 -8.76 8.36
C ILE A 225 -33.86 -7.91 8.81
N ASP A 226 -35.02 -8.53 9.03
CA ASP A 226 -36.19 -7.84 9.60
C ASP A 226 -35.85 -7.23 10.97
N PHE A 227 -36.25 -5.98 11.18
CA PHE A 227 -36.11 -5.28 12.46
C PHE A 227 -36.86 -5.96 13.62
N ASN A 228 -37.93 -6.70 13.34
CA ASN A 228 -38.72 -7.37 14.37
C ASN A 228 -38.18 -8.74 14.79
N LEU A 229 -37.16 -9.28 14.10
CA LEU A 229 -36.54 -10.55 14.45
C LEU A 229 -35.97 -10.49 15.89
N LYS A 230 -36.25 -11.44 16.78
CA LYS A 230 -35.75 -11.34 18.17
C LYS A 230 -34.24 -11.57 18.30
N ASN A 231 -33.66 -12.44 17.47
CA ASN A 231 -32.25 -12.81 17.48
C ASN A 231 -31.82 -13.11 16.04
N ASP A 232 -30.62 -12.68 15.65
CA ASP A 232 -30.01 -12.94 14.34
C ASP A 232 -29.41 -14.36 14.23
N GLY A 233 -29.52 -15.17 15.29
CA GLY A 233 -28.94 -16.51 15.35
C GLY A 233 -27.42 -16.48 15.52
N PHE A 234 -26.85 -15.30 15.79
CA PHE A 234 -25.42 -15.16 16.03
C PHE A 234 -25.06 -15.75 17.38
N VAL A 235 -24.31 -16.85 17.34
CA VAL A 235 -23.64 -17.38 18.53
C VAL A 235 -22.36 -16.58 18.71
N SER A 236 -22.23 -15.88 19.84
CA SER A 236 -21.01 -15.18 20.18
C SER A 236 -19.86 -16.18 20.33
N ILE A 237 -19.05 -16.30 19.28
CA ILE A 237 -17.78 -17.02 19.38
C ILE A 237 -16.85 -16.09 20.15
N GLU A 238 -16.58 -16.39 21.42
CA GLU A 238 -15.49 -15.75 22.14
C GLU A 238 -14.20 -16.02 21.37
N ARG A 239 -13.73 -15.00 20.65
CA ARG A 239 -12.42 -15.07 20.03
C ARG A 239 -11.40 -14.97 21.16
N GLU A 240 -10.56 -15.99 21.29
CA GLU A 240 -9.39 -15.92 22.16
C GLU A 240 -8.67 -14.58 21.95
N LYS A 241 -8.54 -13.82 23.05
CA LYS A 241 -7.81 -12.56 23.03
C LYS A 241 -6.35 -12.89 22.78
N LYS A 242 -5.87 -12.61 21.57
CA LYS A 242 -4.46 -12.75 21.23
C LYS A 242 -3.61 -11.97 22.22
N THR A 243 -2.51 -12.58 22.67
CA THR A 243 -1.55 -11.88 23.51
C THR A 243 -0.92 -10.72 22.72
N ARG A 244 -0.48 -9.67 23.43
CA ARG A 244 0.22 -8.53 22.78
C ARG A 244 1.42 -9.01 21.96
N PHE A 245 2.16 -9.98 22.47
CA PHE A 245 3.29 -10.58 21.76
C PHE A 245 2.84 -11.27 20.47
N GLU A 246 1.82 -12.13 20.52
CA GLU A 246 1.32 -12.82 19.33
C GLU A 246 0.84 -11.84 18.24
N TYR A 247 0.13 -10.79 18.65
CA TYR A 247 -0.34 -9.75 17.72
C TYR A 247 0.83 -9.05 17.00
N TRP A 248 1.80 -8.56 17.77
CA TRP A 248 2.94 -7.81 17.24
C TRP A 248 3.91 -8.67 16.46
N SER A 249 4.13 -9.92 16.88
CA SER A 249 4.93 -10.89 16.13
C SER A 249 4.31 -11.19 14.78
N LYS A 250 2.98 -11.39 14.71
CA LYS A 250 2.27 -11.55 13.42
C LYS A 250 2.37 -10.31 12.54
N LYS A 251 2.34 -9.10 13.13
CA LYS A 251 2.52 -7.84 12.40
C LYS A 251 3.93 -7.67 11.85
N ALA A 252 4.96 -7.98 12.62
CA ALA A 252 6.35 -7.95 12.16
C ALA A 252 6.59 -9.01 11.07
N LEU A 253 6.07 -10.23 11.24
CA LEU A 253 6.16 -11.32 10.26
C LEU A 253 5.41 -11.01 8.95
N GLN A 254 4.41 -10.14 8.97
CA GLN A 254 3.79 -9.64 7.73
C GLN A 254 4.79 -8.87 6.86
N PHE A 255 5.92 -8.44 7.41
CA PHE A 255 6.98 -7.69 6.76
C PHE A 255 6.47 -6.43 5.98
N PRO A 256 5.78 -5.50 6.66
CA PRO A 256 5.35 -4.22 6.09
C PRO A 256 6.51 -3.33 5.62
N ILE A 257 6.19 -2.21 4.97
CA ILE A 257 7.17 -1.27 4.39
C ILE A 257 8.23 -0.85 5.41
N GLY A 258 7.82 -0.49 6.64
CA GLY A 258 8.74 -0.07 7.70
C GLY A 258 9.77 -1.14 8.08
N GLU A 259 9.33 -2.37 8.27
CA GLU A 259 10.19 -3.50 8.61
C GLU A 259 11.16 -3.82 7.47
N ARG A 260 10.74 -3.72 6.21
CA ARG A 260 11.64 -3.93 5.06
C ARG A 260 12.72 -2.86 4.98
N TRP A 261 12.36 -1.60 5.19
CA TRP A 261 13.31 -0.49 5.15
C TRP A 261 14.30 -0.56 6.31
N LEU A 262 13.84 -0.97 7.49
CA LEU A 262 14.71 -1.28 8.62
C LEU A 262 15.73 -2.38 8.25
N VAL A 263 15.26 -3.48 7.65
CA VAL A 263 16.14 -4.59 7.23
C VAL A 263 17.14 -4.11 6.18
N ILE A 264 16.72 -3.33 5.18
CA ILE A 264 17.63 -2.78 4.16
C ILE A 264 18.71 -1.91 4.81
N SER A 265 18.32 -0.95 5.66
CA SER A 265 19.28 -0.08 6.37
C SER A 265 20.22 -0.88 7.27
N ALA A 266 19.71 -1.79 8.10
CA ALA A 266 20.54 -2.54 9.04
C ALA A 266 21.48 -3.52 8.32
N SER A 267 20.95 -4.32 7.39
CA SER A 267 21.76 -5.31 6.67
C SER A 267 22.82 -4.67 5.79
N SER A 268 22.52 -3.52 5.17
CA SER A 268 23.50 -2.83 4.32
C SER A 268 24.68 -2.31 5.14
N VAL A 269 24.45 -1.81 6.36
CA VAL A 269 25.54 -1.38 7.26
C VAL A 269 26.34 -2.58 7.78
N ILE A 270 25.67 -3.68 8.14
CA ILE A 270 26.31 -4.86 8.75
C ILE A 270 27.19 -5.63 7.74
N GLY A 271 26.67 -5.86 6.53
CA GLY A 271 27.31 -6.76 5.55
C GLY A 271 27.30 -6.26 4.12
N GLY A 272 26.99 -4.97 3.90
CA GLY A 272 26.92 -4.37 2.57
C GLY A 272 25.76 -4.90 1.73
N ALA A 273 25.81 -4.56 0.45
CA ALA A 273 24.79 -4.97 -0.53
C ALA A 273 24.60 -6.49 -0.61
N ALA A 274 25.67 -7.28 -0.56
CA ALA A 274 25.61 -8.73 -0.66
C ALA A 274 24.77 -9.36 0.48
N PHE A 275 25.00 -8.90 1.72
CA PHE A 275 24.22 -9.37 2.85
C PHE A 275 22.75 -8.93 2.75
N THR A 276 22.50 -7.68 2.33
CA THR A 276 21.13 -7.19 2.07
C THR A 276 20.40 -8.04 1.04
N PHE A 277 21.02 -8.31 -0.12
CA PHE A 277 20.45 -9.15 -1.18
C PHE A 277 20.33 -10.63 -0.80
N THR A 278 20.90 -11.06 0.33
CA THR A 278 20.77 -12.42 0.86
C THR A 278 19.66 -12.52 1.91
N ILE A 279 19.71 -11.67 2.94
CA ILE A 279 18.79 -11.75 4.07
C ILE A 279 17.37 -11.31 3.69
N MET A 280 17.27 -10.32 2.79
CA MET A 280 16.00 -9.70 2.44
C MET A 280 15.07 -10.69 1.70
N PRO A 281 15.52 -11.46 0.69
CA PRO A 281 14.72 -12.53 0.10
C PRO A 281 14.32 -13.61 1.10
N ILE A 282 15.22 -14.03 2.00
CA ILE A 282 14.93 -15.07 3.00
C ILE A 282 13.77 -14.65 3.91
N LEU A 283 13.85 -13.45 4.50
CA LEU A 283 12.78 -12.91 5.35
C LEU A 283 11.48 -12.71 4.57
N SER A 284 11.60 -12.28 3.32
CA SER A 284 10.44 -12.08 2.44
C SER A 284 9.74 -13.39 2.07
N LEU A 285 10.50 -14.47 1.85
CA LEU A 285 9.97 -15.82 1.58
C LEU A 285 9.28 -16.41 2.81
N ILE A 286 9.85 -16.24 4.01
CA ILE A 286 9.19 -16.67 5.25
C ILE A 286 7.86 -15.92 5.42
N SER A 287 7.89 -14.59 5.23
CA SER A 287 6.70 -13.75 5.31
C SER A 287 5.62 -14.19 4.30
N ILE A 288 5.99 -14.39 3.03
CA ILE A 288 5.03 -14.75 1.99
C ILE A 288 4.39 -16.11 2.25
N ALA A 289 5.17 -17.11 2.66
CA ALA A 289 4.66 -18.46 2.95
C ALA A 289 3.58 -18.43 4.04
N LEU A 290 3.84 -17.70 5.14
CA LEU A 290 2.91 -17.57 6.25
C LEU A 290 1.64 -16.77 5.87
N VAL A 291 1.81 -15.65 5.18
CA VAL A 291 0.69 -14.79 4.76
C VAL A 291 -0.18 -15.49 3.72
N PHE A 292 0.43 -16.09 2.70
CA PHE A 292 -0.32 -16.75 1.62
C PHE A 292 -1.07 -17.98 2.10
N ARG A 293 -0.53 -18.75 3.06
CA ARG A 293 -1.26 -19.86 3.68
C ARG A 293 -2.64 -19.40 4.19
N GLY A 294 -2.67 -18.32 4.97
CA GLY A 294 -3.94 -17.77 5.49
C GLY A 294 -4.87 -17.26 4.40
N ARG A 295 -4.31 -16.63 3.35
CA ARG A 295 -5.09 -16.13 2.22
C ARG A 295 -5.69 -17.22 1.35
N VAL A 296 -4.94 -18.28 1.08
CA VAL A 296 -5.40 -19.44 0.32
C VAL A 296 -6.54 -20.11 1.07
N VAL A 297 -6.37 -20.39 2.36
CA VAL A 297 -7.43 -20.95 3.22
C VAL A 297 -8.67 -20.06 3.18
N LYS A 298 -8.54 -18.74 3.34
CA LYS A 298 -9.68 -17.83 3.25
C LYS A 298 -10.32 -17.80 1.86
N THR A 299 -9.52 -17.80 0.80
CA THR A 299 -10.00 -17.78 -0.59
C THR A 299 -10.81 -19.02 -0.92
N ILE A 300 -10.44 -20.19 -0.39
CA ILE A 300 -11.17 -21.45 -0.59
C ILE A 300 -12.60 -21.35 -0.06
N THR A 301 -12.84 -20.56 0.99
CA THR A 301 -14.18 -20.33 1.56
C THR A 301 -15.08 -19.41 0.72
N TRP A 302 -14.52 -18.71 -0.28
CA TRP A 302 -15.30 -17.79 -1.09
C TRP A 302 -16.10 -18.51 -2.19
N PRO A 303 -17.29 -17.99 -2.54
CA PRO A 303 -18.04 -18.50 -3.68
C PRO A 303 -17.25 -18.30 -4.98
N ARG A 304 -17.49 -19.19 -5.96
CA ARG A 304 -16.88 -19.15 -7.31
C ARG A 304 -17.52 -18.09 -8.20
N SER A 305 -17.53 -16.85 -7.72
CA SER A 305 -18.05 -15.68 -8.42
C SER A 305 -16.98 -14.59 -8.44
N ARG A 306 -16.86 -13.87 -9.55
CA ARG A 306 -15.96 -12.72 -9.65
C ARG A 306 -16.55 -11.54 -8.87
N VAL A 307 -15.69 -10.80 -8.18
CA VAL A 307 -16.08 -9.62 -7.39
C VAL A 307 -15.29 -8.43 -7.87
N ASN A 308 -16.01 -7.33 -8.14
CA ASN A 308 -15.43 -6.07 -8.61
C ASN A 308 -14.55 -6.26 -9.86
N VAL A 309 -15.22 -6.53 -10.99
CA VAL A 309 -14.60 -6.81 -12.30
C VAL A 309 -13.53 -5.77 -12.65
N ASN A 310 -13.82 -4.49 -12.41
CA ASN A 310 -12.93 -3.39 -12.77
C ASN A 310 -11.61 -3.39 -11.96
N LEU A 311 -11.62 -3.86 -10.70
CA LEU A 311 -10.41 -3.85 -9.87
C LEU A 311 -9.28 -4.69 -10.47
N ILE A 312 -9.59 -5.94 -10.85
CA ILE A 312 -8.57 -6.88 -11.35
C ILE A 312 -8.34 -6.66 -12.84
N ASP A 313 -9.40 -6.50 -13.62
CA ASP A 313 -9.30 -6.41 -15.08
C ASP A 313 -8.50 -5.18 -15.53
N ASP A 314 -8.53 -4.08 -14.77
CA ASP A 314 -7.77 -2.87 -15.10
C ASP A 314 -6.28 -2.96 -14.76
N GLN A 315 -5.85 -4.04 -14.07
CA GLN A 315 -4.45 -4.33 -13.77
C GLN A 315 -3.81 -5.36 -14.70
N LEU A 316 -4.60 -6.10 -15.49
CA LEU A 316 -4.09 -7.22 -16.27
C LEU A 316 -3.11 -6.79 -17.35
N ASP A 317 -3.33 -5.64 -17.99
CA ASP A 317 -2.57 -5.18 -19.18
C ASP A 317 -2.56 -6.26 -20.28
N SER A 318 -3.66 -7.01 -20.40
CA SER A 318 -3.82 -8.19 -21.27
C SER A 318 -5.29 -8.44 -21.62
N VAL A 319 -5.56 -9.51 -22.38
CA VAL A 319 -6.91 -9.95 -22.79
C VAL A 319 -7.76 -10.25 -21.56
N LYS A 320 -8.93 -9.62 -21.48
CA LYS A 320 -9.86 -9.75 -20.35
C LYS A 320 -10.81 -10.92 -20.57
N SER A 321 -10.82 -11.88 -19.64
CA SER A 321 -11.87 -12.91 -19.60
C SER A 321 -13.10 -12.36 -18.88
N LYS A 322 -14.18 -12.09 -19.63
CA LYS A 322 -15.43 -11.54 -19.08
C LYS A 322 -16.17 -12.51 -18.16
N ASN A 323 -15.97 -13.82 -18.34
CA ASN A 323 -16.75 -14.88 -17.68
C ASN A 323 -15.91 -15.73 -16.70
N SER A 324 -14.80 -15.22 -16.18
CA SER A 324 -14.01 -15.96 -15.19
C SER A 324 -14.79 -16.16 -13.89
N THR A 325 -14.80 -17.39 -13.39
CA THR A 325 -15.36 -17.77 -12.08
C THR A 325 -14.27 -18.05 -11.03
N ASN A 326 -13.01 -17.66 -11.33
CA ASN A 326 -11.86 -17.99 -10.52
C ASN A 326 -11.80 -17.18 -9.22
N ARG A 327 -11.95 -17.87 -8.08
CA ARG A 327 -11.82 -17.29 -6.73
C ARG A 327 -10.42 -16.73 -6.42
N PHE A 328 -9.39 -17.16 -7.16
CA PHE A 328 -8.01 -16.67 -7.05
C PHE A 328 -7.67 -15.52 -8.00
N ASP A 329 -8.67 -14.83 -8.57
CA ASP A 329 -8.46 -13.70 -9.47
C ASP A 329 -7.56 -12.59 -8.87
N TRP A 330 -7.52 -12.43 -7.54
CA TRP A 330 -6.62 -11.48 -6.86
C TRP A 330 -5.13 -11.74 -7.11
N LEU A 331 -4.76 -12.97 -7.49
CA LEU A 331 -3.38 -13.38 -7.73
C LEU A 331 -2.95 -13.18 -9.19
N VAL A 332 -3.92 -13.08 -10.11
CA VAL A 332 -3.66 -13.06 -11.57
C VAL A 332 -2.74 -11.91 -11.98
N PRO A 333 -2.95 -10.63 -11.55
CA PRO A 333 -2.03 -9.55 -11.90
C PRO A 333 -0.60 -9.84 -11.44
N SER A 334 -0.42 -10.32 -10.21
CA SER A 334 0.89 -10.62 -9.65
C SER A 334 1.60 -11.75 -10.40
N MET A 335 0.88 -12.81 -10.78
CA MET A 335 1.43 -13.92 -11.57
C MET A 335 1.87 -13.47 -12.96
N LEU A 336 1.08 -12.63 -13.62
CA LEU A 336 1.45 -12.06 -14.92
C LEU A 336 2.73 -11.24 -14.82
N ARG A 337 2.91 -10.46 -13.75
CA ARG A 337 4.16 -9.73 -13.49
C ARG A 337 5.33 -10.66 -13.23
N LEU A 338 5.12 -11.71 -12.43
CA LEU A 338 6.15 -12.71 -12.15
C LEU A 338 6.63 -13.38 -13.43
N LEU A 339 5.71 -13.76 -14.34
CA LEU A 339 6.06 -14.35 -15.64
C LEU A 339 6.80 -13.35 -16.54
N GLU A 340 6.29 -12.12 -16.66
CA GLU A 340 6.93 -11.06 -17.45
C GLU A 340 8.36 -10.77 -16.96
N GLY A 341 8.55 -10.68 -15.64
CA GLY A 341 9.87 -10.46 -15.04
C GLY A 341 10.78 -11.69 -15.10
N ALA A 342 10.24 -12.90 -15.01
CA ALA A 342 11.02 -14.13 -15.14
C ALA A 342 11.65 -14.25 -16.54
N ILE A 343 10.90 -13.88 -17.59
CA ILE A 343 11.42 -13.82 -18.96
C ILE A 343 12.58 -12.81 -19.06
N LEU A 344 12.45 -11.63 -18.44
CA LEU A 344 13.55 -10.64 -18.43
C LEU A 344 14.77 -11.11 -17.62
N ILE A 345 14.58 -11.86 -16.53
CA ILE A 345 15.67 -12.49 -15.79
C ILE A 345 16.36 -13.56 -16.65
N GLU A 346 15.60 -14.39 -17.35
CA GLU A 346 16.13 -15.39 -18.27
C GLU A 346 16.97 -14.73 -19.37
N LEU A 347 16.49 -13.62 -19.95
CA LEU A 347 17.26 -12.80 -20.90
C LEU A 347 18.59 -12.30 -20.29
N ALA A 348 18.60 -11.92 -19.01
CA ALA A 348 19.82 -11.48 -18.32
C ALA A 348 20.87 -12.59 -18.12
N PHE A 349 20.46 -13.86 -18.24
CA PHE A 349 21.36 -15.02 -18.17
C PHE A 349 21.84 -15.49 -19.55
N ILE A 350 20.97 -15.47 -20.55
CA ILE A 350 21.27 -16.03 -21.89
C ILE A 350 21.88 -15.01 -22.86
N THR A 351 21.84 -13.72 -22.53
CA THR A 351 22.38 -12.65 -23.37
C THR A 351 23.51 -11.89 -22.67
N GLU A 352 24.36 -11.23 -23.45
CA GLU A 352 25.44 -10.36 -22.94
C GLU A 352 24.96 -8.92 -22.64
N ILE A 353 23.65 -8.72 -22.53
CA ILE A 353 23.07 -7.41 -22.27
C ILE A 353 23.42 -6.96 -20.85
N ASP A 354 23.77 -5.68 -20.71
CA ASP A 354 24.01 -5.08 -19.40
C ASP A 354 22.79 -5.26 -18.49
N ARG A 355 23.01 -5.96 -17.38
CA ARG A 355 21.98 -6.31 -16.39
C ARG A 355 21.36 -5.07 -15.74
N SER A 356 22.09 -3.95 -15.69
CA SER A 356 21.56 -2.66 -15.23
C SER A 356 20.50 -2.10 -16.18
N VAL A 357 20.64 -2.32 -17.49
CA VAL A 357 19.65 -1.93 -18.50
C VAL A 357 18.39 -2.77 -18.36
N ILE A 358 18.55 -4.08 -18.11
CA ILE A 358 17.41 -4.98 -17.83
C ILE A 358 16.69 -4.57 -16.55
N PHE A 359 17.43 -4.20 -15.50
CA PHE A 359 16.84 -3.66 -14.27
C PHE A 359 16.00 -2.41 -14.56
N LEU A 360 16.54 -1.43 -15.27
CA LEU A 360 15.84 -0.18 -15.57
C LEU A 360 14.62 -0.41 -16.46
N LEU A 361 14.73 -1.31 -17.44
CA LEU A 361 13.62 -1.73 -18.28
C LEU A 361 12.48 -2.34 -17.46
N LEU A 362 12.80 -3.33 -16.60
CA LEU A 362 11.81 -3.95 -15.72
C LEU A 362 11.23 -2.92 -14.74
N PHE A 363 12.03 -1.99 -14.22
CA PHE A 363 11.54 -0.93 -13.33
C PHE A 363 10.48 -0.07 -14.03
N ALA A 364 10.72 0.38 -15.26
CA ALA A 364 9.72 1.15 -16.02
C ALA A 364 8.44 0.37 -16.27
N ILE A 365 8.54 -0.92 -16.61
CA ILE A 365 7.39 -1.80 -16.81
C ILE A 365 6.60 -1.98 -15.50
N LEU A 366 7.28 -2.24 -14.39
CA LEU A 366 6.64 -2.44 -13.10
C LEU A 366 5.99 -1.17 -12.58
N PHE A 367 6.57 0.01 -12.84
CA PHE A 367 5.97 1.29 -12.52
C PHE A 367 4.57 1.43 -13.14
N ASN A 368 4.43 1.12 -14.43
CA ASN A 368 3.14 1.12 -15.13
C ASN A 368 2.09 0.23 -14.45
N HIS A 369 2.51 -0.91 -13.92
CA HIS A 369 1.60 -1.84 -13.25
C HIS A 369 1.23 -1.38 -11.84
N TYR A 370 2.13 -0.71 -11.13
CA TYR A 370 1.78 -0.03 -9.88
C TYR A 370 0.81 1.12 -10.12
N ASP A 371 1.04 1.93 -11.15
CA ASP A 371 0.13 3.00 -11.54
C ASP A 371 -1.28 2.43 -11.83
N ASN A 372 -1.37 1.37 -12.65
CA ASN A 372 -2.63 0.65 -12.88
C ASN A 372 -3.32 0.19 -11.57
N MET A 373 -2.56 -0.43 -10.66
CA MET A 373 -3.09 -0.92 -9.38
C MET A 373 -3.64 0.22 -8.52
N TYR A 374 -2.90 1.32 -8.37
CA TYR A 374 -3.35 2.43 -7.52
C TYR A 374 -4.53 3.18 -8.13
N ARG A 375 -4.59 3.32 -9.46
CA ARG A 375 -5.79 3.83 -10.15
C ARG A 375 -7.00 2.92 -9.90
N ALA A 376 -6.84 1.60 -10.07
CA ALA A 376 -7.92 0.64 -9.86
C ALA A 376 -8.41 0.62 -8.40
N LEU A 377 -7.52 0.76 -7.43
CA LEU A 377 -7.89 0.90 -6.01
C LEU A 377 -8.73 2.15 -5.72
N GLN A 378 -8.54 3.20 -6.52
CA GLN A 378 -9.30 4.45 -6.47
C GLN A 378 -10.57 4.40 -7.34
N GLY A 379 -10.87 3.26 -7.99
CA GLY A 379 -12.03 3.10 -8.87
C GLY A 379 -11.86 3.77 -10.24
N GLU A 380 -10.63 4.05 -10.63
CA GLU A 380 -10.28 4.67 -11.90
C GLU A 380 -9.49 3.72 -12.79
N ARG A 381 -9.49 3.98 -14.10
CA ARG A 381 -8.84 3.14 -15.10
C ARG A 381 -7.82 3.94 -15.90
N LYS A 382 -6.67 3.32 -16.19
CA LYS A 382 -5.70 3.88 -17.14
C LYS A 382 -6.31 3.93 -18.56
N PRO A 383 -6.14 5.04 -19.30
CA PRO A 383 -6.54 5.12 -20.70
C PRO A 383 -6.01 3.97 -21.56
N ILE A 384 -6.84 3.46 -22.47
CA ILE A 384 -6.49 2.30 -23.31
C ILE A 384 -5.27 2.59 -24.20
N TRP A 385 -5.18 3.81 -24.74
CA TRP A 385 -4.07 4.21 -25.61
C TRP A 385 -2.71 4.07 -24.92
N LEU A 386 -2.61 4.27 -23.59
CA LEU A 386 -1.36 4.06 -22.86
C LEU A 386 -0.95 2.59 -22.83
N SER A 387 -1.91 1.67 -22.70
CA SER A 387 -1.65 0.23 -22.81
C SER A 387 -1.28 -0.17 -24.24
N VAL A 388 -1.92 0.43 -25.25
CA VAL A 388 -1.59 0.20 -26.67
C VAL A 388 -0.17 0.68 -26.98
N ALA A 389 0.19 1.91 -26.58
CA ALA A 389 1.54 2.45 -26.74
C ALA A 389 2.58 1.64 -25.94
N GLY A 390 2.17 1.06 -24.81
CA GLY A 390 2.99 0.16 -24.00
C GLY A 390 3.07 -1.27 -24.55
N GLY A 391 2.36 -1.59 -25.64
CA GLY A 391 2.36 -2.89 -26.31
C GLY A 391 1.57 -4.00 -25.60
N PHE A 392 0.82 -3.70 -24.54
CA PHE A 392 0.33 -4.71 -23.56
C PHE A 392 1.48 -5.63 -23.10
N ILE A 393 1.22 -6.72 -22.35
CA ILE A 393 2.31 -7.63 -21.97
C ILE A 393 2.94 -8.30 -23.20
N PHE A 394 2.13 -8.93 -24.04
CA PHE A 394 2.63 -9.79 -25.12
C PHE A 394 3.34 -9.00 -26.21
N GLY A 395 2.77 -7.87 -26.65
CA GLY A 395 3.41 -7.04 -27.67
C GLY A 395 4.69 -6.39 -27.15
N ARG A 396 4.73 -6.00 -25.87
CA ARG A 396 5.97 -5.51 -25.24
C ARG A 396 7.07 -6.55 -25.19
N LEU A 397 6.77 -7.77 -24.76
CA LEU A 397 7.74 -8.87 -24.76
C LEU A 397 8.22 -9.21 -26.18
N PHE A 398 7.30 -9.20 -27.16
CA PHE A 398 7.64 -9.38 -28.56
C PHE A 398 8.59 -8.28 -29.08
N VAL A 399 8.30 -7.00 -28.78
CA VAL A 399 9.16 -5.87 -29.17
C VAL A 399 10.54 -6.00 -28.54
N ILE A 400 10.63 -6.37 -27.26
CA ILE A 400 11.92 -6.59 -26.58
C ILE A 400 12.70 -7.72 -27.27
N ALA A 401 12.06 -8.87 -27.52
CA ALA A 401 12.69 -10.00 -28.19
C ALA A 401 13.16 -9.63 -29.61
N LEU A 402 12.34 -8.90 -30.37
CA LEU A 402 12.70 -8.42 -31.70
C LEU A 402 13.88 -7.45 -31.66
N TRP A 403 13.93 -6.55 -30.67
CA TRP A 403 15.03 -5.61 -30.47
C TRP A 403 16.36 -6.33 -30.26
N ILE A 404 16.34 -7.36 -29.42
CA ILE A 404 17.50 -8.22 -29.13
C ILE A 404 17.90 -8.98 -30.40
N TRP A 405 16.94 -9.56 -31.11
CA TRP A 405 17.20 -10.30 -32.35
C TRP A 405 17.84 -9.43 -33.45
N LEU A 406 17.44 -8.16 -33.54
CA LEU A 406 18.03 -7.17 -34.45
C LEU A 406 19.39 -6.63 -34.00
N GLY A 407 19.88 -7.04 -32.83
CA GLY A 407 21.14 -6.53 -32.25
C GLY A 407 21.06 -5.08 -31.79
N TRP A 408 19.86 -4.55 -31.57
CA TRP A 408 19.66 -3.16 -31.15
C TRP A 408 19.78 -3.01 -29.64
N SER A 409 20.30 -1.86 -29.20
CA SER A 409 20.43 -1.56 -27.77
C SER A 409 19.07 -1.41 -27.09
N LEU A 410 18.87 -2.15 -25.99
CA LEU A 410 17.68 -2.03 -25.14
C LEU A 410 17.57 -0.68 -24.43
N THR A 411 18.63 0.12 -24.37
CA THR A 411 18.60 1.46 -23.76
C THR A 411 17.54 2.36 -24.41
N ILE A 412 17.30 2.21 -25.72
CA ILE A 412 16.23 2.94 -26.43
C ILE A 412 14.86 2.58 -25.85
N LEU A 413 14.61 1.29 -25.60
CA LEU A 413 13.36 0.83 -24.99
C LEU A 413 13.23 1.30 -23.54
N VAL A 414 14.35 1.36 -22.78
CA VAL A 414 14.34 1.96 -21.44
C VAL A 414 13.85 3.40 -21.51
N TYR A 415 14.43 4.25 -22.37
CA TYR A 415 13.99 5.64 -22.50
C TYR A 415 12.53 5.75 -22.93
N TYR A 416 12.11 4.94 -23.91
CA TYR A 416 10.74 4.92 -24.40
C TYR A 416 9.74 4.57 -23.28
N PHE A 417 9.94 3.44 -22.60
CA PHE A 417 9.03 3.01 -21.53
C PHE A 417 9.12 3.92 -20.31
N SER A 418 10.29 4.46 -19.99
CA SER A 418 10.42 5.45 -18.91
C SER A 418 9.63 6.72 -19.21
N ALA A 419 9.76 7.28 -20.43
CA ALA A 419 8.99 8.45 -20.84
C ALA A 419 7.49 8.15 -20.85
N LEU A 420 7.08 7.01 -21.42
CA LEU A 420 5.67 6.62 -21.49
C LEU A 420 5.04 6.42 -20.10
N PHE A 421 5.70 5.64 -19.25
CA PHE A 421 5.12 5.20 -17.99
C PHE A 421 5.36 6.15 -16.83
N PHE A 422 6.54 6.75 -16.68
CA PHE A 422 6.78 7.71 -15.60
C PHE A 422 6.26 9.10 -15.94
N VAL A 423 6.52 9.60 -17.16
CA VAL A 423 6.25 11.00 -17.49
C VAL A 423 4.84 11.15 -18.04
N ILE A 424 4.56 10.49 -19.17
CA ILE A 424 3.30 10.66 -19.89
C ILE A 424 2.13 10.14 -19.05
N SER A 425 2.23 8.94 -18.45
CA SER A 425 1.15 8.39 -17.60
C SER A 425 0.85 9.28 -16.39
N SER A 426 1.90 9.80 -15.72
CA SER A 426 1.74 10.67 -14.54
C SER A 426 1.15 12.03 -14.91
N ILE A 427 1.62 12.66 -16.00
CA ILE A 427 1.06 13.92 -16.49
C ILE A 427 -0.41 13.72 -16.86
N GLN A 428 -0.72 12.66 -17.62
CA GLN A 428 -2.09 12.31 -17.98
C GLN A 428 -2.97 12.20 -16.73
N TRP A 429 -2.48 11.54 -15.68
CA TRP A 429 -3.22 11.37 -14.43
C TRP A 429 -3.53 12.69 -13.74
N VAL A 430 -2.51 13.53 -13.57
CA VAL A 430 -2.63 14.83 -12.92
C VAL A 430 -3.59 15.73 -13.70
N LEU A 431 -3.45 15.80 -15.03
CA LEU A 431 -4.32 16.60 -15.89
C LEU A 431 -5.78 16.15 -15.82
N SER A 432 -6.05 14.84 -15.82
CA SER A 432 -7.42 14.30 -15.75
C SER A 432 -8.18 14.66 -14.46
N ARG A 433 -7.48 15.16 -13.45
CA ARG A 433 -8.06 15.59 -12.18
C ARG A 433 -8.28 17.09 -12.11
N ASN A 434 -7.39 17.88 -12.70
CA ASN A 434 -7.59 19.32 -12.84
C ASN A 434 -8.85 19.63 -13.66
N THR A 435 -9.16 18.80 -14.66
CA THR A 435 -10.38 18.94 -15.48
C THR A 435 -11.68 18.52 -14.80
N LYS A 436 -11.63 17.85 -13.63
CA LYS A 436 -12.83 17.47 -12.86
C LYS A 436 -13.20 18.48 -11.77
N VAL A 437 -12.33 19.46 -11.51
CA VAL A 437 -12.50 20.50 -10.47
C VAL A 437 -13.02 21.82 -11.06
N ASN A 438 -12.95 21.97 -12.38
CA ASN A 438 -13.65 22.99 -13.15
C ASN A 438 -14.90 22.39 -13.78
#